data_AF-A0A0C3R3K1-F1
#
_entry.id   AF-A0A0C3R3K1-F1
#
_cell.length_a   1.000
_cell.length_b   1.000
_cell.length_c   1.000
_cell.angle_alpha   90.00
_cell.angle_beta   90.00
_cell.angle_gamma   90.00
#
_symmetry.space_group_name_H-M   'P 1'
#
loop_
_entity.id
_entity.type
_entity.pdbx_description
1 polymer ?
#
loop_
_entity_poly.entity_id
_entity_poly.type
_entity_poly.pdbx_seq_one_letter_code
_entity_poly.pdbx_strand_id
1 'polypeptide(L)'
;MNPTTANEQLSPWPWQVSDSKVSFDTATMAAQLKDFSRACYLVNDSDLGVGIATEASLMTNHDTRAQATGHPVSAFTPALGTESLGDSNFRRVHGVKYAYYAGAMANGISSEELVIALGKAGILCSFGAAGLIPSRVEQAIARIQAALPNGPYMFNLIHSPSEPALERGSVELFLKHKVRTVEASAFLGLTPQIVYYRAAGLSRDANGHIVISNKVIAKVSRTEVAEKFMQPAPAKMLQKLVDEGLITHDQMAMAQLVPMADDITAEADSGGHTDNRPLVTLLPTILALKEEIQAKYQYATPLRVGCGGGVGTPDAALAAFNMGAAYIVTGSINQACVEAGASEHTRKLLATTEMADVTMAPAADMFEMGVKLQVVKRGTLFPMRANKLYEIYSRYDSIEAIPVDERDKLEKQVFRASLDEIWAGTVAHFNERDPKQIERAEGNPKRKMALIFRWYLGLSSRWSNTGEPGREMDYQIWAGPALGAFNQWAKGSYLDDYSKRHAVDLAKHLMYGAAYLARVNAINAQGVKLPAELLRYKPQAPMI
;
A
#
# COMPACT_ATOMS: atom_id res chain seq x y z
N MET A 1 -17.54 -40.07 31.79
CA MET A 1 -18.84 -39.93 32.49
C MET A 1 -19.46 -38.64 32.02
N ASN A 2 -20.52 -38.75 31.22
CA ASN A 2 -21.40 -37.62 30.89
C ASN A 2 -22.19 -37.24 32.14
N PRO A 3 -22.16 -35.98 32.60
CA PRO A 3 -23.29 -35.41 33.28
C PRO A 3 -24.24 -34.88 32.19
N THR A 4 -25.29 -35.64 31.93
CA THR A 4 -26.49 -35.14 31.27
C THR A 4 -27.10 -34.04 32.12
N THR A 5 -27.00 -32.78 31.67
CA THR A 5 -27.85 -31.68 32.15
C THR A 5 -28.94 -31.42 31.12
N ALA A 6 -30.15 -31.81 31.46
CA ALA A 6 -31.34 -31.26 30.83
C ALA A 6 -31.43 -29.77 31.22
N ASN A 7 -31.18 -28.87 30.27
CA ASN A 7 -31.69 -27.49 30.32
C ASN A 7 -31.83 -26.98 28.88
N GLU A 8 -33.06 -26.67 28.49
CA GLU A 8 -33.43 -26.16 27.16
C GLU A 8 -32.82 -24.76 26.94
N GLN A 9 -31.61 -24.77 26.35
CA GLN A 9 -30.80 -23.71 25.73
C GLN A 9 -31.15 -22.25 26.06
N LEU A 10 -30.59 -21.71 27.15
CA LEU A 10 -30.69 -20.27 27.49
C LEU A 10 -29.51 -19.42 26.96
N SER A 11 -28.35 -20.01 26.67
CA SER A 11 -27.20 -19.36 26.02
C SER A 11 -26.02 -20.35 25.94
N PRO A 12 -25.15 -20.32 24.91
CA PRO A 12 -23.90 -21.08 24.92
C PRO A 12 -22.82 -20.48 25.86
N TRP A 13 -23.05 -19.31 26.43
CA TRP A 13 -22.08 -18.57 27.24
C TRP A 13 -22.34 -18.79 28.75
N PRO A 14 -21.31 -19.12 29.56
CA PRO A 14 -21.48 -19.46 30.98
C PRO A 14 -21.65 -18.24 31.89
N TRP A 15 -22.04 -17.09 31.32
CA TRP A 15 -22.08 -15.81 32.01
C TRP A 15 -23.48 -15.21 32.05
N GLN A 16 -23.73 -14.43 33.11
CA GLN A 16 -24.90 -13.57 33.26
C GLN A 16 -24.46 -12.14 33.59
N VAL A 17 -25.29 -11.17 33.20
CA VAL A 17 -25.07 -9.73 33.42
C VAL A 17 -26.20 -9.20 34.27
N SER A 18 -25.90 -8.54 35.39
CA SER A 18 -26.92 -7.89 36.22
C SER A 18 -27.49 -6.65 35.53
N ASP A 19 -28.76 -6.34 35.80
CA ASP A 19 -29.50 -5.19 35.21
C ASP A 19 -28.76 -3.85 35.36
N SER A 20 -28.06 -3.64 36.48
CA SER A 20 -27.28 -2.42 36.75
C SER A 20 -26.01 -2.27 35.90
N LYS A 21 -25.62 -3.32 35.17
CA LYS A 21 -24.36 -3.40 34.40
C LYS A 21 -24.60 -3.43 32.89
N VAL A 22 -25.82 -3.74 32.45
CA VAL A 22 -26.21 -3.67 31.04
C VAL A 22 -26.62 -2.25 30.67
N SER A 23 -26.19 -1.80 29.50
CA SER A 23 -26.71 -0.59 28.86
C SER A 23 -27.43 -0.93 27.56
N PHE A 24 -28.60 -0.32 27.38
CA PHE A 24 -29.40 -0.33 26.16
C PHE A 24 -29.35 1.01 25.40
N ASP A 25 -28.58 1.98 25.92
CA ASP A 25 -28.37 3.28 25.28
C ASP A 25 -27.34 3.18 24.17
N THR A 26 -27.73 3.49 22.93
CA THR A 26 -26.87 3.39 21.74
C THR A 26 -25.55 4.15 21.89
N ALA A 27 -25.53 5.31 22.55
CA ALA A 27 -24.30 6.09 22.70
C ALA A 27 -23.30 5.37 23.62
N THR A 28 -23.77 4.83 24.73
CA THR A 28 -23.00 3.98 25.65
C THR A 28 -22.55 2.70 24.95
N MET A 29 -23.42 2.07 24.17
CA MET A 29 -23.08 0.88 23.38
C MET A 29 -21.95 1.18 22.39
N ALA A 30 -22.03 2.31 21.67
CA ALA A 30 -20.99 2.74 20.74
C ALA A 30 -19.64 2.92 21.45
N ALA A 31 -19.63 3.54 22.63
CA ALA A 31 -18.41 3.74 23.42
C ALA A 31 -17.81 2.40 23.88
N GLN A 32 -18.63 1.47 24.37
CA GLN A 32 -18.16 0.15 24.81
C GLN A 32 -17.65 -0.71 23.64
N LEU A 33 -18.34 -0.70 22.49
CA LEU A 33 -17.88 -1.39 21.28
C LEU A 33 -16.52 -0.85 20.79
N LYS A 34 -16.30 0.45 20.94
CA LYS A 34 -15.05 1.16 20.61
C LYS A 34 -13.91 0.92 21.60
N ASP A 35 -14.17 0.41 22.80
CA ASP A 35 -13.13 0.09 23.78
C ASP A 35 -12.58 -1.33 23.58
N PHE A 36 -11.48 -1.44 22.85
CA PHE A 36 -10.83 -2.72 22.59
C PHE A 36 -10.06 -3.30 23.78
N SER A 37 -9.90 -2.55 24.88
CA SER A 37 -9.27 -3.05 26.11
C SER A 37 -10.21 -3.93 26.94
N ARG A 38 -11.51 -3.86 26.65
CA ARG A 38 -12.56 -4.61 27.35
C ARG A 38 -13.25 -5.58 26.41
N ALA A 39 -13.70 -6.70 26.97
CA ALA A 39 -14.63 -7.58 26.29
C ALA A 39 -16.04 -6.98 26.31
N CYS A 40 -16.90 -7.45 25.40
CA CYS A 40 -18.31 -7.09 25.42
C CYS A 40 -19.17 -8.35 25.61
N TYR A 41 -20.07 -8.27 26.58
CA TYR A 41 -21.09 -9.27 26.87
C TYR A 41 -22.43 -8.68 26.43
N LEU A 42 -23.08 -9.33 25.49
CA LEU A 42 -24.32 -8.84 24.91
C LEU A 42 -25.47 -9.62 25.52
N VAL A 43 -26.59 -8.93 25.71
CA VAL A 43 -27.83 -9.54 26.19
C VAL A 43 -28.93 -9.22 25.19
N ASN A 44 -29.92 -10.10 25.08
CA ASN A 44 -31.09 -9.85 24.25
C ASN A 44 -32.33 -9.88 25.14
N ASP A 45 -32.75 -8.70 25.56
CA ASP A 45 -33.95 -8.52 26.38
C ASP A 45 -35.20 -8.49 25.50
N SER A 46 -36.30 -9.06 25.98
CA SER A 46 -37.55 -9.16 25.21
C SER A 46 -38.21 -7.81 24.95
N ASP A 47 -38.03 -6.85 25.87
CA ASP A 47 -38.72 -5.55 25.83
C ASP A 47 -37.79 -4.43 25.36
N LEU A 48 -36.53 -4.45 25.84
CA LEU A 48 -35.54 -3.41 25.57
C LEU A 48 -34.63 -3.74 24.38
N GLY A 49 -34.65 -4.98 23.89
CA GLY A 49 -33.82 -5.44 22.78
C GLY A 49 -32.37 -5.71 23.20
N VAL A 50 -31.41 -5.34 22.32
CA VAL A 50 -30.00 -5.68 22.54
C VAL A 50 -29.34 -4.71 23.52
N GLY A 51 -28.79 -5.27 24.60
CA GLY A 51 -27.97 -4.55 25.57
C GLY A 51 -26.51 -5.02 25.54
N ILE A 52 -25.62 -4.20 26.07
CA ILE A 52 -24.18 -4.49 26.17
C ILE A 52 -23.64 -4.17 27.57
N ALA A 53 -22.73 -5.01 28.02
CA ALA A 53 -21.96 -4.82 29.24
C ALA A 53 -20.48 -5.15 29.00
N THR A 54 -19.61 -4.66 29.89
CA THR A 54 -18.17 -4.95 29.87
C THR A 54 -17.71 -5.84 31.04
N GLU A 55 -18.65 -6.23 31.89
CA GLU A 55 -18.45 -7.09 33.07
C GLU A 55 -19.60 -8.11 33.11
N ALA A 56 -19.28 -9.34 33.48
CA ALA A 56 -20.27 -10.41 33.66
C ALA A 56 -19.83 -11.36 34.77
N SER A 57 -20.78 -12.09 35.35
CA SER A 57 -20.57 -13.07 36.41
C SER A 57 -20.77 -14.48 35.89
N LEU A 58 -19.99 -15.45 36.38
CA LEU A 58 -20.19 -16.86 36.04
C LEU A 58 -21.53 -17.34 36.62
N MET A 59 -22.33 -18.04 35.81
CA MET A 59 -23.53 -18.72 36.31
C MET A 59 -23.10 -19.94 37.14
N THR A 60 -23.68 -20.11 38.33
CA THR A 60 -23.41 -21.30 39.17
C THR A 60 -24.61 -22.24 39.13
N ASN A 61 -24.38 -23.55 39.30
CA ASN A 61 -25.44 -24.58 39.24
C ASN A 61 -26.57 -24.42 40.28
N HIS A 62 -26.45 -23.47 41.22
CA HIS A 62 -27.46 -23.16 42.23
C HIS A 62 -28.42 -22.04 41.81
N ASP A 63 -28.16 -21.36 40.70
CA ASP A 63 -29.03 -20.31 40.16
C ASP A 63 -30.22 -20.95 39.43
N THR A 64 -31.23 -21.40 40.20
CA THR A 64 -32.53 -21.74 39.63
C THR A 64 -33.17 -20.50 39.00
N ARG A 65 -33.97 -20.65 37.93
CA ARG A 65 -34.64 -19.56 37.17
C ARG A 65 -35.40 -18.53 38.04
N ALA A 66 -35.70 -18.87 39.30
CA ALA A 66 -36.39 -18.02 40.27
C ALA A 66 -35.46 -17.11 41.11
N GLN A 67 -34.13 -17.26 41.01
CA GLN A 67 -33.14 -16.47 41.77
C GLN A 67 -32.09 -15.73 40.91
N ALA A 68 -32.06 -15.96 39.60
CA ALA A 68 -31.15 -15.25 38.70
C ALA A 68 -31.60 -13.80 38.50
N THR A 69 -30.98 -12.85 39.22
CA THR A 69 -31.24 -11.40 39.11
C THR A 69 -30.46 -10.75 37.96
N GLY A 70 -30.36 -11.42 36.82
CA GLY A 70 -29.58 -10.93 35.68
C GLY A 70 -29.91 -11.63 34.37
N HIS A 71 -29.50 -10.99 33.28
CA HIS A 71 -29.72 -11.45 31.91
C HIS A 71 -28.63 -12.46 31.50
N PRO A 72 -28.98 -13.62 30.93
CA PRO A 72 -27.99 -14.51 30.33
C PRO A 72 -27.32 -13.82 29.13
N VAL A 73 -26.02 -13.99 28.98
CA VAL A 73 -25.26 -13.41 27.85
C VAL A 73 -25.66 -14.09 26.56
N SER A 74 -26.16 -13.38 25.56
CA SER A 74 -26.57 -13.92 24.25
C SER A 74 -25.43 -13.96 23.22
N ALA A 75 -24.47 -13.03 23.30
CA ALA A 75 -23.26 -13.02 22.48
C ALA A 75 -22.05 -12.46 23.23
N PHE A 76 -20.86 -12.81 22.79
CA PHE A 76 -19.61 -12.39 23.39
C PHE A 76 -18.59 -11.96 22.35
N THR A 77 -17.82 -10.93 22.65
CA THR A 77 -16.61 -10.59 21.90
C THR A 77 -15.47 -10.27 22.87
N PRO A 78 -14.27 -10.85 22.68
CA PRO A 78 -13.13 -10.56 23.52
C PRO A 78 -12.56 -9.14 23.30
N ALA A 79 -11.61 -8.79 24.17
CA ALA A 79 -10.75 -7.61 24.04
C ALA A 79 -9.71 -7.85 22.92
N LEU A 80 -10.06 -7.47 21.69
CA LEU A 80 -9.20 -7.58 20.51
C LEU A 80 -9.14 -6.23 19.81
N GLY A 81 -7.94 -5.67 19.72
CA GLY A 81 -7.66 -4.37 19.10
C GLY A 81 -6.93 -4.50 17.77
N THR A 82 -6.25 -3.42 17.38
CA THR A 82 -5.52 -3.37 16.10
C THR A 82 -4.37 -4.37 16.02
N GLU A 83 -3.85 -4.81 17.16
CA GLU A 83 -2.78 -5.79 17.30
C GLU A 83 -3.23 -7.19 16.89
N SER A 84 -4.54 -7.49 16.89
CA SER A 84 -5.06 -8.76 16.40
C SER A 84 -5.22 -8.82 14.88
N LEU A 85 -5.01 -7.69 14.18
CA LEU A 85 -5.08 -7.63 12.72
C LEU A 85 -3.71 -7.90 12.10
N GLY A 86 -3.69 -8.79 11.11
CA GLY A 86 -2.49 -9.19 10.37
C GLY A 86 -1.52 -10.03 11.20
N ASP A 87 -0.30 -10.14 10.69
CA ASP A 87 0.76 -10.98 11.26
C ASP A 87 1.59 -10.21 12.30
N SER A 88 1.71 -10.75 13.50
CA SER A 88 2.53 -10.17 14.57
C SER A 88 4.03 -10.17 14.24
N ASN A 89 4.50 -11.11 13.41
CA ASN A 89 5.87 -11.17 12.94
C ASN A 89 6.21 -10.03 11.99
N PHE A 90 5.27 -9.57 11.15
CA PHE A 90 5.48 -8.37 10.34
C PHE A 90 5.81 -7.18 11.24
N ARG A 91 5.01 -6.98 12.29
CA ARG A 91 5.20 -5.91 13.26
C ARG A 91 6.55 -6.01 13.98
N ARG A 92 6.90 -7.21 14.42
CA ARG A 92 8.18 -7.50 15.11
C ARG A 92 9.39 -7.27 14.21
N VAL A 93 9.39 -7.78 12.97
CA VAL A 93 10.50 -7.70 12.03
C VAL A 93 10.74 -6.25 11.56
N HIS A 94 9.67 -5.50 11.37
CA HIS A 94 9.76 -4.10 10.90
C HIS A 94 9.76 -3.07 12.03
N GLY A 95 9.56 -3.48 13.28
CA GLY A 95 9.56 -2.58 14.44
C GLY A 95 8.39 -1.59 14.43
N VAL A 96 7.21 -2.05 14.01
CA VAL A 96 6.03 -1.20 13.77
C VAL A 96 4.85 -1.59 14.66
N LYS A 97 3.96 -0.64 14.93
CA LYS A 97 2.77 -0.84 15.77
C LYS A 97 1.62 -1.52 15.04
N TYR A 98 1.55 -1.36 13.72
CA TYR A 98 0.44 -1.85 12.91
C TYR A 98 0.95 -2.77 11.79
N ALA A 99 0.14 -3.77 11.43
CA ALA A 99 0.34 -4.57 10.23
C ALA A 99 -0.07 -3.77 8.98
N TYR A 100 0.64 -2.68 8.74
CA TYR A 100 0.31 -1.65 7.77
C TYR A 100 1.58 -1.00 7.24
N TYR A 101 1.60 -0.64 5.95
CA TYR A 101 2.55 0.35 5.45
C TYR A 101 1.95 1.27 4.39
N ALA A 102 2.47 2.49 4.29
CA ALA A 102 2.18 3.40 3.18
C ALA A 102 3.19 3.16 2.05
N GLY A 103 2.67 2.71 0.89
CA GLY A 103 3.50 2.33 -0.26
C GLY A 103 4.08 3.52 -0.99
N ALA A 104 5.19 3.29 -1.70
CA ALA A 104 5.89 4.35 -2.40
C ALA A 104 5.05 4.98 -3.50
N MET A 105 5.15 6.30 -3.57
CA MET A 105 4.60 7.16 -4.62
C MET A 105 5.77 7.93 -5.23
N ALA A 106 5.95 7.81 -6.54
CA ALA A 106 7.14 8.23 -7.28
C ALA A 106 7.48 9.72 -7.12
N ASN A 107 8.70 10.08 -7.52
CA ASN A 107 9.21 11.46 -7.58
C ASN A 107 9.09 12.22 -6.25
N GLY A 108 9.23 11.53 -5.12
CA GLY A 108 9.14 12.13 -3.79
C GLY A 108 7.72 12.49 -3.35
N ILE A 109 6.67 12.01 -4.02
CA ILE A 109 5.28 12.17 -3.54
C ILE A 109 5.15 11.47 -2.18
N SER A 110 5.72 10.27 -2.03
CA SER A 110 6.05 9.73 -0.70
C SER A 110 7.30 10.42 -0.17
N SER A 111 7.08 11.63 0.35
CA SER A 111 8.09 12.59 0.78
C SER A 111 8.81 12.16 2.07
N GLU A 112 9.88 12.87 2.42
CA GLU A 112 10.49 12.73 3.74
C GLU A 112 9.51 13.10 4.86
N GLU A 113 8.68 14.13 4.67
CA GLU A 113 7.66 14.53 5.64
C GLU A 113 6.68 13.38 5.92
N LEU A 114 6.20 12.71 4.87
CA LEU A 114 5.29 11.57 5.01
C LEU A 114 5.96 10.41 5.74
N VAL A 115 7.19 10.05 5.33
CA VAL A 115 7.94 8.95 5.94
C VAL A 115 8.25 9.25 7.42
N ILE A 116 8.65 10.48 7.74
CA ILE A 116 8.97 10.89 9.11
C ILE A 116 7.72 10.92 9.99
N ALA A 117 6.60 11.45 9.49
CA ALA A 117 5.35 11.50 10.24
C ALA A 117 4.85 10.09 10.58
N LEU A 118 4.80 9.19 9.60
CA LEU A 118 4.39 7.80 9.79
C LEU A 118 5.38 7.03 10.68
N GLY A 119 6.69 7.18 10.44
CA GLY A 119 7.73 6.52 11.23
C GLY A 119 7.69 6.92 12.71
N LYS A 120 7.51 8.20 13.02
CA LYS A 120 7.34 8.67 14.41
C LYS A 120 6.10 8.09 15.09
N ALA A 121 5.05 7.81 14.33
CA ALA A 121 3.86 7.13 14.83
C ALA A 121 4.06 5.61 15.01
N GLY A 122 5.19 5.05 14.55
CA GLY A 122 5.46 3.60 14.53
C GLY A 122 4.80 2.90 13.35
N ILE A 123 4.64 3.60 12.22
CA ILE A 123 3.99 3.12 11.00
C ILE A 123 5.03 3.09 9.87
N LEU A 124 5.09 1.98 9.14
CA LEU A 124 6.06 1.83 8.06
C LEU A 124 5.66 2.66 6.84
N CYS A 125 6.62 3.31 6.19
CA CYS A 125 6.39 4.08 4.96
C CYS A 125 7.60 3.95 4.04
N SER A 126 7.33 3.83 2.74
CA SER A 126 8.34 3.69 1.70
C SER A 126 8.58 5.02 0.99
N PHE A 127 9.80 5.56 1.09
CA PHE A 127 10.18 6.80 0.42
C PHE A 127 10.13 6.63 -1.11
N GLY A 128 9.56 7.63 -1.79
CA GLY A 128 9.32 7.65 -3.23
C GLY A 128 10.56 7.94 -4.07
N ALA A 129 11.55 7.06 -4.07
CA ALA A 129 12.83 7.28 -4.75
C ALA A 129 12.75 7.22 -6.29
N ALA A 130 11.76 6.53 -6.86
CA ALA A 130 11.59 6.38 -8.30
C ALA A 130 11.57 7.74 -9.02
N GLY A 131 12.39 7.91 -10.05
CA GLY A 131 12.47 9.14 -10.84
C GLY A 131 13.23 10.30 -10.20
N LEU A 132 13.78 10.15 -8.99
CA LEU A 132 14.66 11.13 -8.36
C LEU A 132 16.13 10.87 -8.73
N ILE A 133 16.92 11.93 -8.82
CA ILE A 133 18.37 11.84 -9.03
C ILE A 133 19.08 11.31 -7.77
N PRO A 134 20.25 10.63 -7.89
CA PRO A 134 20.92 10.00 -6.75
C PRO A 134 21.23 10.96 -5.59
N SER A 135 21.65 12.19 -5.87
CA SER A 135 21.94 13.19 -4.84
C SER A 135 20.70 13.57 -4.02
N ARG A 136 19.52 13.61 -4.65
CA ARG A 136 18.26 13.87 -3.96
C ARG A 136 17.85 12.71 -3.06
N VAL A 137 18.11 11.47 -3.49
CA VAL A 137 17.87 10.27 -2.68
C VAL A 137 18.83 10.24 -1.49
N GLU A 138 20.11 10.57 -1.67
CA GLU A 138 21.09 10.63 -0.58
C GLU A 138 20.69 11.67 0.49
N GLN A 139 20.22 12.85 0.07
CA GLN A 139 19.66 13.85 0.99
C GLN A 139 18.44 13.34 1.76
N ALA A 140 17.54 12.62 1.09
CA ALA A 140 16.37 12.03 1.74
C ALA A 140 16.78 10.98 2.79
N ILE A 141 17.75 10.12 2.47
CA ILE A 141 18.29 9.12 3.41
C ILE A 141 18.83 9.83 4.66
N ALA A 142 19.70 10.82 4.49
CA ALA A 142 20.28 11.55 5.62
C ALA A 142 19.21 12.19 6.51
N ARG A 143 18.21 12.85 5.90
CA ARG A 143 17.12 13.50 6.63
C ARG A 143 16.21 12.51 7.37
N ILE A 144 15.81 11.43 6.71
CA ILE A 144 14.93 10.40 7.29
C ILE A 144 15.67 9.69 8.44
N GLN A 145 16.94 9.32 8.27
CA GLN A 145 17.73 8.66 9.30
C GLN A 145 17.99 9.56 10.51
N ALA A 146 18.22 10.85 10.30
CA ALA A 146 18.35 11.81 11.40
C ALA A 146 17.07 11.88 12.26
N ALA A 147 15.90 11.81 11.62
CA ALA A 147 14.61 11.84 12.31
C ALA A 147 14.18 10.48 12.89
N LEU A 148 14.63 9.38 12.29
CA LEU A 148 14.26 7.99 12.60
C LEU A 148 15.52 7.10 12.69
N PRO A 149 16.41 7.32 13.67
CA PRO A 149 17.69 6.60 13.75
C PRO A 149 17.52 5.09 13.89
N ASN A 150 16.42 4.65 14.48
CA ASN A 150 16.06 3.23 14.65
C ASN A 150 14.90 2.79 13.75
N GLY A 151 14.56 3.59 12.73
CA GLY A 151 13.35 3.38 11.91
C GLY A 151 12.04 3.71 12.66
N PRO A 152 10.90 3.19 12.20
CA PRO A 152 10.72 2.41 10.96
C PRO A 152 10.63 3.32 9.72
N TYR A 153 11.31 2.93 8.63
CA TYR A 153 11.16 3.50 7.29
C TYR A 153 11.64 2.49 6.23
N MET A 154 11.28 2.72 4.97
CA MET A 154 11.78 1.99 3.81
C MET A 154 12.13 2.95 2.68
N PHE A 155 12.90 2.47 1.71
CA PHE A 155 13.10 3.15 0.43
C PHE A 155 12.61 2.28 -0.72
N ASN A 156 11.96 2.90 -1.69
CA ASN A 156 11.62 2.21 -2.92
C ASN A 156 12.86 1.92 -3.76
N LEU A 157 13.01 0.67 -4.19
CA LEU A 157 13.90 0.30 -5.28
C LEU A 157 13.02 -0.11 -6.45
N ILE A 158 12.94 0.77 -7.45
CA ILE A 158 12.18 0.49 -8.67
C ILE A 158 13.08 -0.17 -9.71
N HIS A 159 12.60 -1.26 -10.30
CA HIS A 159 13.30 -1.89 -11.41
C HIS A 159 13.32 -0.96 -12.62
N SER A 160 14.52 -0.78 -13.20
CA SER A 160 14.74 0.10 -14.36
C SER A 160 15.39 -0.69 -15.51
N PRO A 161 14.62 -1.47 -16.31
CA PRO A 161 15.18 -2.35 -17.34
C PRO A 161 16.07 -1.63 -18.36
N SER A 162 15.69 -0.41 -18.72
CA SER A 162 16.41 0.42 -19.69
C SER A 162 17.66 1.10 -19.10
N GLU A 163 17.75 1.20 -17.77
CA GLU A 163 18.82 1.91 -17.06
C GLU A 163 19.35 1.10 -15.83
N PRO A 164 19.95 -0.09 -16.01
CA PRO A 164 20.41 -0.93 -14.89
C PRO A 164 21.46 -0.26 -13.98
N ALA A 165 22.15 0.78 -14.48
CA ALA A 165 23.09 1.56 -13.70
C ALA A 165 22.40 2.37 -12.58
N LEU A 166 21.17 2.86 -12.79
CA LEU A 166 20.39 3.56 -11.77
C LEU A 166 19.98 2.63 -10.62
N GLU A 167 19.58 1.40 -10.96
CA GLU A 167 19.25 0.38 -9.96
C GLU A 167 20.50 0.01 -9.14
N ARG A 168 21.66 -0.16 -9.78
CA ARG A 168 22.94 -0.43 -9.10
C ARG A 168 23.33 0.72 -8.17
N GLY A 169 23.33 1.96 -8.67
CA GLY A 169 23.68 3.13 -7.86
C GLY A 169 22.75 3.33 -6.67
N SER A 170 21.46 3.02 -6.81
CA SER A 170 20.51 3.05 -5.69
C SER A 170 20.86 2.01 -4.62
N VAL A 171 21.16 0.77 -5.01
CA VAL A 171 21.57 -0.30 -4.07
C VAL A 171 22.88 0.06 -3.36
N GLU A 172 23.87 0.56 -4.10
CA GLU A 172 25.15 1.00 -3.53
C GLU A 172 24.95 2.12 -2.50
N LEU A 173 24.06 3.08 -2.80
CA LEU A 173 23.70 4.16 -1.88
C LEU A 173 22.98 3.63 -0.63
N PHE A 174 22.03 2.69 -0.77
CA PHE A 174 21.33 2.08 0.35
C PHE A 174 22.26 1.28 1.25
N LEU A 175 23.21 0.53 0.68
CA LEU A 175 24.22 -0.21 1.43
C LEU A 175 25.18 0.72 2.16
N LYS A 176 25.69 1.77 1.48
CA LYS A 176 26.57 2.79 2.06
C LYS A 176 25.97 3.41 3.32
N HIS A 177 24.68 3.78 3.26
CA HIS A 177 23.98 4.43 4.37
C HIS A 177 23.24 3.47 5.29
N LYS A 178 23.40 2.15 5.12
CA LYS A 178 22.74 1.12 5.94
C LYS A 178 21.21 1.27 5.97
N VAL A 179 20.59 1.61 4.85
CA VAL A 179 19.13 1.54 4.67
C VAL A 179 18.73 0.06 4.75
N ARG A 180 18.03 -0.32 5.83
CA ARG A 180 17.76 -1.74 6.18
C ARG A 180 16.48 -2.33 5.63
N THR A 181 15.64 -1.53 4.96
CA THR A 181 14.38 -2.02 4.41
C THR A 181 14.13 -1.39 3.05
N VAL A 182 13.85 -2.22 2.04
CA VAL A 182 13.53 -1.78 0.68
C VAL A 182 12.17 -2.32 0.25
N GLU A 183 11.38 -1.48 -0.42
CA GLU A 183 10.22 -1.89 -1.20
C GLU A 183 10.67 -2.09 -2.65
N ALA A 184 10.80 -3.35 -3.10
CA ALA A 184 11.19 -3.69 -4.46
C ALA A 184 9.94 -3.73 -5.36
N SER A 185 9.85 -2.83 -6.35
CA SER A 185 8.67 -2.70 -7.22
C SER A 185 9.02 -2.70 -8.71
N ALA A 186 8.05 -3.05 -9.56
CA ALA A 186 8.17 -3.14 -11.02
C ALA A 186 9.16 -4.20 -11.55
N PHE A 187 9.66 -5.08 -10.69
CA PHE A 187 10.52 -6.19 -11.08
C PHE A 187 9.76 -7.20 -11.95
N LEU A 188 10.38 -7.63 -13.04
CA LEU A 188 9.90 -8.72 -13.91
C LEU A 188 10.50 -10.08 -13.52
N GLY A 189 11.45 -10.06 -12.59
CA GLY A 189 12.25 -11.17 -12.10
C GLY A 189 13.38 -10.63 -11.23
N LEU A 190 14.27 -11.49 -10.74
CA LEU A 190 15.42 -11.05 -9.97
C LEU A 190 16.47 -10.39 -10.86
N THR A 191 17.14 -9.39 -10.32
CA THR A 191 18.32 -8.74 -10.91
C THR A 191 19.54 -8.96 -10.02
N PRO A 192 20.77 -8.86 -10.56
CA PRO A 192 21.98 -8.88 -9.71
C PRO A 192 21.95 -7.85 -8.58
N GLN A 193 21.32 -6.70 -8.79
CA GLN A 193 21.29 -5.59 -7.84
C GLN A 193 20.44 -5.90 -6.61
N ILE A 194 19.20 -6.40 -6.77
CA ILE A 194 18.37 -6.77 -5.62
C ILE A 194 18.92 -8.01 -4.89
N VAL A 195 19.54 -8.95 -5.61
CA VAL A 195 20.26 -10.09 -5.01
C VAL A 195 21.44 -9.60 -4.18
N TYR A 196 22.21 -8.64 -4.68
CA TYR A 196 23.31 -8.03 -3.94
C TYR A 196 22.83 -7.36 -2.65
N TYR A 197 21.80 -6.50 -2.73
CA TYR A 197 21.24 -5.85 -1.55
C TYR A 197 20.83 -6.85 -0.47
N ARG A 198 20.14 -7.93 -0.87
CA ARG A 198 19.68 -8.99 0.03
C ARG A 198 20.85 -9.74 0.68
N ALA A 199 21.76 -10.28 -0.12
CA ALA A 199 22.85 -11.12 0.35
C ALA A 199 23.88 -10.35 1.20
N ALA A 200 24.16 -9.10 0.85
CA ALA A 200 25.09 -8.24 1.61
C ALA A 200 24.61 -7.93 3.04
N GLY A 201 23.31 -8.11 3.31
CA GLY A 201 22.71 -7.93 4.64
C GLY A 201 22.69 -9.18 5.51
N LEU A 202 23.23 -10.30 5.04
CA LEU A 202 23.25 -11.57 5.79
C LEU A 202 24.48 -11.68 6.67
N SER A 203 24.28 -12.15 7.89
CA SER A 203 25.32 -12.49 8.86
C SER A 203 24.86 -13.65 9.75
N ARG A 204 25.75 -14.17 10.59
CA ARG A 204 25.40 -15.14 11.64
C ARG A 204 25.40 -14.48 13.02
N ASP A 205 24.49 -14.88 13.88
CA ASP A 205 24.55 -14.55 15.31
C ASP A 205 25.56 -15.45 16.06
N ALA A 206 25.72 -15.22 17.37
CA ALA A 206 26.63 -15.99 18.21
C ALA A 206 26.28 -17.49 18.31
N ASN A 207 25.04 -17.87 17.99
CA ASN A 207 24.56 -19.25 17.97
C ASN A 207 24.59 -19.87 16.56
N GLY A 208 25.08 -19.13 15.56
CA GLY A 208 25.16 -19.58 14.17
C GLY A 208 23.89 -19.40 13.35
N HIS A 209 22.82 -18.81 13.90
CA HIS A 209 21.59 -18.53 13.16
C HIS A 209 21.79 -17.40 12.16
N ILE A 210 21.09 -17.49 11.02
CA ILE A 210 21.13 -16.45 9.99
C ILE A 210 20.37 -15.21 10.49
N VAL A 211 21.06 -14.08 10.49
CA VAL A 211 20.50 -12.75 10.74
C VAL A 211 20.31 -12.04 9.42
N ILE A 212 19.07 -11.60 9.19
CA ILE A 212 18.67 -10.90 7.97
C ILE A 212 18.58 -9.40 8.29
N SER A 213 19.66 -8.66 8.03
CA SER A 213 19.70 -7.21 8.34
C SER A 213 19.08 -6.34 7.25
N ASN A 214 19.23 -6.74 5.98
CA ASN A 214 18.63 -6.03 4.84
C ASN A 214 17.33 -6.73 4.44
N LYS A 215 16.22 -6.09 4.79
CA LYS A 215 14.87 -6.61 4.61
C LYS A 215 14.31 -6.16 3.27
N VAL A 216 13.57 -7.03 2.61
CA VAL A 216 12.98 -6.78 1.30
C VAL A 216 11.49 -7.09 1.37
N ILE A 217 10.68 -6.09 0.99
CA ILE A 217 9.26 -6.26 0.69
C ILE A 217 9.11 -6.18 -0.83
N ALA A 218 8.74 -7.28 -1.49
CA ALA A 218 8.57 -7.32 -2.93
C ALA A 218 7.11 -7.07 -3.31
N LYS A 219 6.85 -6.01 -4.10
CA LYS A 219 5.52 -5.65 -4.56
C LYS A 219 5.27 -6.20 -5.96
N VAL A 220 4.29 -7.10 -6.07
CA VAL A 220 4.06 -7.94 -7.25
C VAL A 220 2.57 -8.09 -7.54
N SER A 221 2.24 -8.29 -8.82
CA SER A 221 0.88 -8.60 -9.27
C SER A 221 0.78 -9.97 -9.97
N ARG A 222 1.90 -10.69 -10.09
CA ARG A 222 2.02 -11.93 -10.88
C ARG A 222 2.72 -13.02 -10.08
N THR A 223 2.22 -14.25 -10.19
CA THR A 223 2.75 -15.42 -9.48
C THR A 223 4.18 -15.74 -9.89
N GLU A 224 4.52 -15.56 -11.17
CA GLU A 224 5.85 -15.85 -11.71
C GLU A 224 6.92 -14.95 -11.08
N VAL A 225 6.57 -13.71 -10.74
CA VAL A 225 7.47 -12.78 -10.05
C VAL A 225 7.46 -13.05 -8.54
N ALA A 226 6.28 -13.27 -7.96
CA ALA A 226 6.14 -13.61 -6.54
C ALA A 226 6.99 -14.84 -6.16
N GLU A 227 6.92 -15.90 -6.99
CA GLU A 227 7.69 -17.13 -6.82
C GLU A 227 9.19 -16.84 -6.72
N LYS A 228 9.73 -15.97 -7.58
CA LYS A 228 11.16 -15.64 -7.58
C LYS A 228 11.59 -14.96 -6.28
N PHE A 229 10.75 -14.11 -5.70
CA PHE A 229 11.05 -13.42 -4.44
C PHE A 229 10.82 -14.30 -3.21
N MET A 230 9.91 -15.27 -3.30
CA MET A 230 9.65 -16.26 -2.25
C MET A 230 10.72 -17.36 -2.18
N GLN A 231 11.46 -17.59 -3.27
CA GLN A 231 12.56 -18.56 -3.35
C GLN A 231 13.92 -17.94 -2.94
N PRO A 232 14.93 -18.76 -2.62
CA PRO A 232 16.28 -18.26 -2.36
C PRO A 232 16.93 -17.68 -3.61
N ALA A 233 17.99 -16.90 -3.40
CA ALA A 233 18.75 -16.32 -4.51
C ALA A 233 19.36 -17.40 -5.42
N PRO A 234 19.30 -17.28 -6.76
CA PRO A 234 19.92 -18.25 -7.65
C PRO A 234 21.43 -18.32 -7.48
N ALA A 235 21.98 -19.54 -7.34
CA ALA A 235 23.41 -19.77 -7.11
C ALA A 235 24.32 -19.10 -8.17
N LYS A 236 23.89 -19.06 -9.44
CA LYS A 236 24.64 -18.37 -10.51
C LYS A 236 24.75 -16.87 -10.30
N MET A 237 23.69 -16.21 -9.79
CA MET A 237 23.73 -14.78 -9.49
C MET A 237 24.62 -14.52 -8.26
N LEU A 238 24.51 -15.36 -7.23
CA LEU A 238 25.35 -15.26 -6.02
C LEU A 238 26.83 -15.47 -6.34
N GLN A 239 27.17 -16.49 -7.13
CA GLN A 239 28.57 -16.78 -7.49
C GLN A 239 29.21 -15.58 -8.19
N LYS A 240 28.49 -14.95 -9.13
CA LYS A 240 28.98 -13.74 -9.80
C LYS A 240 29.25 -12.60 -8.81
N LEU A 241 28.43 -12.43 -7.78
CA LEU A 241 28.65 -11.41 -6.75
C LEU A 241 29.85 -11.73 -5.86
N VAL A 242 30.12 -13.02 -5.59
CA VAL A 242 31.34 -13.46 -4.90
C VAL A 242 32.57 -13.20 -5.76
N ASP A 243 32.52 -13.54 -7.05
CA ASP A 243 33.62 -13.33 -8.01
C ASP A 243 33.94 -11.83 -8.17
N GLU A 244 32.93 -10.96 -8.07
CA GLU A 244 33.07 -9.50 -8.05
C GLU A 244 33.52 -8.94 -6.68
N GLY A 245 33.66 -9.77 -5.65
CA GLY A 245 34.05 -9.36 -4.30
C GLY A 245 33.00 -8.54 -3.55
N LEU A 246 31.74 -8.56 -4.01
CA LEU A 246 30.64 -7.79 -3.43
C LEU A 246 30.01 -8.47 -2.21
N ILE A 247 30.07 -9.80 -2.15
CA ILE A 247 29.63 -10.61 -1.00
C ILE A 247 30.65 -11.69 -0.67
N THR A 248 30.61 -12.21 0.55
CA THR A 248 31.48 -13.31 0.98
C THR A 248 30.89 -14.68 0.61
N HIS A 249 31.72 -15.73 0.64
CA HIS A 249 31.26 -17.11 0.49
C HIS A 249 30.23 -17.52 1.57
N ASP A 250 30.38 -17.07 2.82
CA ASP A 250 29.38 -17.35 3.87
C ASP A 250 28.05 -16.62 3.61
N GLN A 251 28.09 -15.39 3.10
CA GLN A 251 26.88 -14.68 2.66
C GLN A 251 26.17 -15.40 1.51
N MET A 252 26.92 -15.94 0.53
CA MET A 252 26.36 -16.78 -0.51
C MET A 252 25.71 -18.05 0.06
N ALA A 253 26.38 -18.74 0.99
CA ALA A 253 25.83 -19.94 1.62
C ALA A 253 24.53 -19.64 2.41
N MET A 254 24.50 -18.54 3.17
CA MET A 254 23.30 -18.09 3.87
C MET A 254 22.17 -17.70 2.92
N ALA A 255 22.48 -17.03 1.79
CA ALA A 255 21.49 -16.56 0.82
C ALA A 255 20.72 -17.70 0.11
N GLN A 256 21.24 -18.93 0.15
CA GLN A 256 20.56 -20.12 -0.36
C GLN A 256 19.55 -20.72 0.64
N LEU A 257 19.56 -20.26 1.89
CA LEU A 257 18.75 -20.78 2.99
C LEU A 257 17.64 -19.82 3.44
N VAL A 258 17.54 -18.65 2.81
CA VAL A 258 16.56 -17.61 3.12
C VAL A 258 15.87 -17.15 1.84
N PRO A 259 14.62 -16.68 1.91
CA PRO A 259 13.94 -16.15 0.73
C PRO A 259 14.58 -14.82 0.29
N MET A 260 14.42 -14.51 -0.99
CA MET A 260 14.82 -13.22 -1.56
C MET A 260 14.09 -12.02 -0.94
N ALA A 261 12.84 -12.20 -0.54
CA ALA A 261 12.05 -11.22 0.20
C ALA A 261 11.47 -11.81 1.49
N ASP A 262 11.40 -10.98 2.53
CA ASP A 262 10.78 -11.35 3.80
C ASP A 262 9.25 -11.30 3.70
N ASP A 263 8.76 -10.40 2.86
CA ASP A 263 7.36 -10.05 2.70
C ASP A 263 7.02 -9.83 1.22
N ILE A 264 5.88 -10.34 0.78
CA ILE A 264 5.35 -10.15 -0.57
C ILE A 264 4.09 -9.31 -0.48
N THR A 265 4.07 -8.16 -1.15
CA THR A 265 2.86 -7.36 -1.32
C THR A 265 2.18 -7.77 -2.62
N ALA A 266 1.02 -8.42 -2.51
CA ALA A 266 0.13 -8.63 -3.64
C ALA A 266 -0.57 -7.30 -4.01
N GLU A 267 -0.14 -6.67 -5.10
CA GLU A 267 -0.69 -5.40 -5.59
C GLU A 267 -1.80 -5.66 -6.62
N ALA A 268 -3.03 -5.41 -6.19
CA ALA A 268 -4.24 -5.50 -6.99
C ALA A 268 -4.45 -4.22 -7.83
N ASP A 269 -5.68 -3.95 -8.28
CA ASP A 269 -6.06 -2.68 -8.90
C ASP A 269 -5.68 -1.48 -8.01
N SER A 270 -4.84 -0.60 -8.55
CA SER A 270 -4.17 0.46 -7.79
C SER A 270 -3.98 1.72 -8.65
N GLY A 271 -3.70 2.86 -7.99
CA GLY A 271 -3.30 4.09 -8.70
C GLY A 271 -1.88 3.97 -9.24
N GLY A 272 -1.62 4.58 -10.41
CA GLY A 272 -0.34 4.41 -11.10
C GLY A 272 -0.28 3.10 -11.89
N HIS A 273 0.90 2.51 -12.05
CA HIS A 273 1.05 1.26 -12.79
C HIS A 273 0.26 0.12 -12.13
N THR A 274 -0.64 -0.49 -12.91
CA THR A 274 -1.44 -1.62 -12.45
C THR A 274 -1.87 -2.49 -13.63
N ASP A 275 -1.97 -3.80 -13.37
CA ASP A 275 -2.59 -4.78 -14.28
C ASP A 275 -4.11 -4.93 -14.00
N ASN A 276 -4.69 -4.06 -13.15
CA ASN A 276 -6.12 -4.05 -12.77
C ASN A 276 -6.66 -5.37 -12.19
N ARG A 277 -5.83 -6.11 -11.45
CA ARG A 277 -6.22 -7.41 -10.90
C ARG A 277 -7.19 -7.23 -9.72
N PRO A 278 -8.27 -8.03 -9.62
CA PRO A 278 -9.13 -7.98 -8.44
C PRO A 278 -8.39 -8.46 -7.19
N LEU A 279 -8.45 -7.67 -6.10
CA LEU A 279 -7.81 -8.02 -4.83
C LEU A 279 -8.29 -9.38 -4.30
N VAL A 280 -9.60 -9.63 -4.41
CA VAL A 280 -10.27 -10.83 -3.90
C VAL A 280 -9.91 -12.12 -4.64
N THR A 281 -9.21 -12.04 -5.78
CA THR A 281 -8.69 -13.20 -6.49
C THR A 281 -7.16 -13.27 -6.43
N LEU A 282 -6.49 -12.12 -6.56
CA LEU A 282 -5.03 -12.05 -6.51
C LEU A 282 -4.49 -12.48 -5.15
N LEU A 283 -5.02 -11.94 -4.04
CA LEU A 283 -4.48 -12.22 -2.72
C LEU A 283 -4.55 -13.72 -2.36
N PRO A 284 -5.71 -14.40 -2.47
CA PRO A 284 -5.77 -15.84 -2.23
C PRO A 284 -4.82 -16.66 -3.12
N THR A 285 -4.62 -16.23 -4.38
CA THR A 285 -3.68 -16.90 -5.31
C THR A 285 -2.23 -16.81 -4.80
N ILE A 286 -1.79 -15.63 -4.35
CA ILE A 286 -0.42 -15.45 -3.82
C ILE A 286 -0.26 -16.10 -2.43
N LEU A 287 -1.32 -16.16 -1.63
CA LEU A 287 -1.33 -16.91 -0.37
C LEU A 287 -1.17 -18.42 -0.58
N ALA A 288 -1.83 -19.00 -1.57
CA ALA A 288 -1.65 -20.41 -1.93
C ALA A 288 -0.19 -20.69 -2.35
N LEU A 289 0.38 -19.84 -3.21
CA LEU A 289 1.78 -19.93 -3.62
C LEU A 289 2.75 -19.83 -2.42
N LYS A 290 2.45 -18.95 -1.45
CA LYS A 290 3.22 -18.83 -0.20
C LYS A 290 3.24 -20.13 0.58
N GLU A 291 2.09 -20.81 0.73
CA GLU A 291 2.02 -22.09 1.44
C GLU A 291 2.83 -23.19 0.73
N GLU A 292 2.74 -23.28 -0.60
CA GLU A 292 3.52 -24.24 -1.40
C GLU A 292 5.04 -24.04 -1.21
N ILE A 293 5.51 -22.80 -1.30
CA ILE A 293 6.94 -22.48 -1.18
C ILE A 293 7.41 -22.62 0.27
N GLN A 294 6.62 -22.18 1.24
CA GLN A 294 6.95 -22.35 2.65
C GLN A 294 7.06 -23.83 3.04
N ALA A 295 6.16 -24.69 2.54
CA ALA A 295 6.23 -26.14 2.77
C ALA A 295 7.48 -26.77 2.14
N LYS A 296 7.88 -26.29 0.95
CA LYS A 296 9.07 -26.77 0.24
C LYS A 296 10.38 -26.40 0.92
N TYR A 297 10.55 -25.14 1.35
CA TYR A 297 11.83 -24.64 1.87
C TYR A 297 11.91 -24.60 3.39
N GLN A 298 10.76 -24.64 4.08
CA GLN A 298 10.66 -24.66 5.55
C GLN A 298 11.50 -23.57 6.23
N TYR A 299 11.45 -22.34 5.70
CA TYR A 299 12.19 -21.22 6.26
C TYR A 299 11.87 -21.01 7.74
N ALA A 300 12.92 -20.79 8.55
CA ALA A 300 12.79 -20.62 10.00
C ALA A 300 11.89 -19.43 10.40
N THR A 301 11.94 -18.35 9.60
CA THR A 301 10.93 -17.28 9.66
C THR A 301 10.00 -17.46 8.47
N PRO A 302 8.70 -17.75 8.69
CA PRO A 302 7.77 -17.98 7.59
C PRO A 302 7.64 -16.78 6.65
N LEU A 303 7.43 -17.08 5.37
CA LEU A 303 7.02 -16.09 4.37
C LEU A 303 5.72 -15.41 4.78
N ARG A 304 5.60 -14.13 4.42
CA ARG A 304 4.39 -13.34 4.67
C ARG A 304 3.91 -12.73 3.36
N VAL A 305 2.58 -12.71 3.19
CA VAL A 305 1.93 -12.06 2.06
C VAL A 305 0.96 -11.03 2.61
N GLY A 306 1.23 -9.76 2.32
CA GLY A 306 0.26 -8.68 2.52
C GLY A 306 -0.36 -8.27 1.19
N CYS A 307 -1.17 -7.21 1.19
CA CYS A 307 -1.78 -6.72 -0.03
C CYS A 307 -1.99 -5.21 -0.07
N GLY A 308 -2.01 -4.68 -1.29
CA GLY A 308 -2.42 -3.32 -1.61
C GLY A 308 -3.30 -3.28 -2.87
N GLY A 309 -3.78 -2.08 -3.20
CA GLY A 309 -4.75 -1.89 -4.27
C GLY A 309 -6.19 -2.04 -3.77
N GLY A 310 -7.00 -1.01 -3.95
CA GLY A 310 -8.39 -0.97 -3.46
C GLY A 310 -8.59 -0.68 -1.96
N VAL A 311 -7.52 -0.59 -1.16
CA VAL A 311 -7.63 -0.33 0.30
C VAL A 311 -7.74 1.17 0.59
N GLY A 312 -8.97 1.67 0.71
CA GLY A 312 -9.27 3.07 1.07
C GLY A 312 -10.23 3.24 2.24
N THR A 313 -10.78 2.16 2.80
CA THR A 313 -11.78 2.20 3.87
C THR A 313 -11.53 1.10 4.91
N PRO A 314 -12.06 1.25 6.14
CA PRO A 314 -11.98 0.20 7.15
C PRO A 314 -12.57 -1.14 6.70
N ASP A 315 -13.61 -1.11 5.88
CA ASP A 315 -14.23 -2.30 5.28
C ASP A 315 -13.26 -3.06 4.39
N ALA A 316 -12.58 -2.36 3.48
CA ALA A 316 -11.60 -2.96 2.58
C ALA A 316 -10.38 -3.49 3.35
N ALA A 317 -9.94 -2.74 4.37
CA ALA A 317 -8.88 -3.17 5.28
C ALA A 317 -9.24 -4.48 6.00
N LEU A 318 -10.43 -4.55 6.62
CA LEU A 318 -10.88 -5.77 7.29
C LEU A 318 -11.02 -6.94 6.32
N ALA A 319 -11.59 -6.71 5.13
CA ALA A 319 -11.74 -7.76 4.11
C ALA A 319 -10.38 -8.35 3.71
N ALA A 320 -9.35 -7.52 3.53
CA ALA A 320 -7.99 -7.96 3.26
C ALA A 320 -7.41 -8.82 4.39
N PHE A 321 -7.52 -8.38 5.64
CA PHE A 321 -7.05 -9.16 6.79
C PHE A 321 -7.79 -10.50 6.92
N ASN A 322 -9.11 -10.51 6.73
CA ASN A 322 -9.92 -11.73 6.80
C ASN A 322 -9.63 -12.72 5.67
N MET A 323 -9.13 -12.25 4.52
CA MET A 323 -8.62 -13.13 3.45
C MET A 323 -7.25 -13.74 3.78
N GLY A 324 -6.58 -13.30 4.84
CA GLY A 324 -5.30 -13.82 5.29
C GLY A 324 -4.10 -12.91 5.01
N ALA A 325 -4.32 -11.62 4.69
CA ALA A 325 -3.22 -10.68 4.52
C ALA A 325 -2.43 -10.50 5.82
N ALA A 326 -1.11 -10.67 5.75
CA ALA A 326 -0.19 -10.42 6.86
C ALA A 326 -0.12 -8.93 7.24
N TYR A 327 -0.36 -8.05 6.27
CA TYR A 327 -0.44 -6.59 6.42
C TYR A 327 -1.20 -5.99 5.24
N ILE A 328 -1.66 -4.74 5.39
CA ILE A 328 -2.28 -3.97 4.31
C ILE A 328 -1.41 -2.81 3.85
N VAL A 329 -1.62 -2.37 2.63
CA VAL A 329 -0.87 -1.28 1.98
C VAL A 329 -1.82 -0.26 1.39
N THR A 330 -1.54 1.01 1.64
CA THR A 330 -2.27 2.12 1.01
C THR A 330 -1.34 2.98 0.16
N GLY A 331 -1.92 3.71 -0.80
CA GLY A 331 -1.19 4.62 -1.68
C GLY A 331 -2.03 5.84 -2.06
N SER A 332 -3.10 5.65 -2.82
CA SER A 332 -3.91 6.78 -3.34
C SER A 332 -4.46 7.73 -2.27
N ILE A 333 -4.83 7.21 -1.08
CA ILE A 333 -5.29 8.05 0.03
C ILE A 333 -4.15 8.86 0.67
N ASN A 334 -2.91 8.35 0.62
CA ASN A 334 -1.74 9.01 1.19
C ASN A 334 -1.32 10.21 0.35
N GLN A 335 -1.48 10.15 -0.98
CA GLN A 335 -1.25 11.31 -1.86
C GLN A 335 -2.19 12.49 -1.54
N ALA A 336 -3.37 12.20 -0.99
CA ALA A 336 -4.35 13.21 -0.60
C ALA A 336 -4.06 13.84 0.78
N CYS A 337 -3.00 13.41 1.47
CA CYS A 337 -2.64 13.92 2.79
C CYS A 337 -1.68 15.11 2.71
N VAL A 338 -1.66 15.94 3.75
CA VAL A 338 -0.86 17.18 3.78
C VAL A 338 0.65 16.93 3.79
N GLU A 339 1.09 15.75 4.23
CA GLU A 339 2.51 15.39 4.24
C GLU A 339 3.03 14.99 2.85
N ALA A 340 2.14 14.65 1.89
CA ALA A 340 2.56 14.18 0.58
C ALA A 340 3.25 15.28 -0.24
N GLY A 341 4.27 14.90 -1.02
CA GLY A 341 4.97 15.75 -1.98
C GLY A 341 4.16 16.04 -3.24
N ALA A 342 2.90 16.42 -3.08
CA ALA A 342 1.98 16.83 -4.14
C ALA A 342 1.50 18.26 -3.90
N SER A 343 1.29 19.01 -4.99
CA SER A 343 0.84 20.41 -4.90
C SER A 343 -0.47 20.55 -4.15
N GLU A 344 -0.69 21.73 -3.57
CA GLU A 344 -1.94 22.07 -2.91
C GLU A 344 -3.15 21.87 -3.84
N HIS A 345 -3.04 22.31 -5.09
CA HIS A 345 -4.07 22.10 -6.11
C HIS A 345 -4.41 20.61 -6.27
N THR A 346 -3.39 19.76 -6.38
CA THR A 346 -3.57 18.31 -6.52
C THR A 346 -4.24 17.71 -5.28
N ARG A 347 -3.77 18.04 -4.08
CA ARG A 347 -4.37 17.53 -2.83
C ARG A 347 -5.83 17.96 -2.67
N LYS A 348 -6.14 19.20 -3.03
CA LYS A 348 -7.52 19.72 -3.04
C LYS A 348 -8.40 18.99 -4.06
N LEU A 349 -7.89 18.71 -5.26
CA LEU A 349 -8.60 17.93 -6.28
C LEU A 349 -8.82 16.46 -5.84
N LEU A 350 -7.83 15.85 -5.19
CA LEU A 350 -7.93 14.48 -4.68
C LEU A 350 -9.03 14.33 -3.61
N ALA A 351 -9.36 15.39 -2.87
CA ALA A 351 -10.45 15.38 -1.92
C ALA A 351 -11.85 15.32 -2.55
N THR A 352 -11.99 15.67 -3.83
CA THR A 352 -13.27 15.65 -4.55
C THR A 352 -13.41 14.49 -5.53
N THR A 353 -12.36 13.68 -5.68
CA THR A 353 -12.34 12.55 -6.62
C THR A 353 -13.28 11.43 -6.15
N GLU A 354 -14.24 11.04 -6.97
CA GLU A 354 -15.13 9.91 -6.70
C GLU A 354 -14.59 8.60 -7.30
N MET A 355 -15.22 7.46 -6.97
CA MET A 355 -14.75 6.15 -7.45
C MET A 355 -14.71 6.06 -8.98
N ALA A 356 -15.67 6.70 -9.65
CA ALA A 356 -15.79 6.71 -11.10
C ALA A 356 -14.89 7.77 -11.77
N ASP A 357 -14.16 8.59 -11.01
CA ASP A 357 -13.35 9.71 -11.51
C ASP A 357 -11.90 9.33 -11.85
N VAL A 358 -11.62 8.03 -11.98
CA VAL A 358 -10.34 7.49 -12.43
C VAL A 358 -10.48 6.73 -13.76
N THR A 359 -9.38 6.59 -14.48
CA THR A 359 -9.30 5.84 -15.75
C THR A 359 -7.86 5.40 -16.04
N MET A 360 -7.70 4.48 -16.99
CA MET A 360 -6.38 4.11 -17.52
C MET A 360 -5.91 5.12 -18.58
N ALA A 361 -4.64 5.48 -18.52
CA ALA A 361 -3.96 6.32 -19.51
C ALA A 361 -2.57 5.75 -19.84
N PRO A 362 -2.01 6.03 -21.04
CA PRO A 362 -0.66 5.60 -21.40
C PRO A 362 0.39 6.07 -20.40
N ALA A 363 1.29 5.16 -20.04
CA ALA A 363 2.43 5.45 -19.19
C ALA A 363 3.56 6.13 -19.98
N ALA A 364 4.40 6.92 -19.30
CA ALA A 364 5.56 7.55 -19.94
C ALA A 364 6.70 6.55 -20.19
N ASP A 365 6.90 5.64 -19.23
CA ASP A 365 7.73 4.46 -19.36
C ASP A 365 6.97 3.37 -20.14
N MET A 366 7.68 2.69 -21.04
CA MET A 366 7.11 1.66 -21.90
C MET A 366 5.88 2.14 -22.72
N PHE A 367 5.81 3.46 -23.01
CA PHE A 367 4.77 4.06 -23.85
C PHE A 367 4.64 3.33 -25.18
N GLU A 368 5.78 3.01 -25.80
CA GLU A 368 5.89 2.34 -27.09
C GLU A 368 5.31 0.90 -27.07
N MET A 369 5.19 0.30 -25.88
CA MET A 369 4.64 -1.05 -25.66
C MET A 369 3.16 -1.01 -25.26
N GLY A 370 2.53 0.17 -25.18
CA GLY A 370 1.12 0.31 -24.82
C GLY A 370 0.81 0.09 -23.34
N VAL A 371 1.82 0.17 -22.47
CA VAL A 371 1.62 0.10 -21.02
C VAL A 371 0.77 1.28 -20.55
N LYS A 372 -0.14 1.00 -19.62
CA LYS A 372 -1.04 1.99 -19.03
C LYS A 372 -0.88 2.06 -17.52
N LEU A 373 -1.35 3.16 -16.97
CA LEU A 373 -1.43 3.43 -15.54
C LEU A 373 -2.79 4.08 -15.20
N GLN A 374 -3.23 3.94 -13.96
CA GLN A 374 -4.50 4.46 -13.48
C GLN A 374 -4.35 5.87 -12.90
N VAL A 375 -5.15 6.81 -13.40
CA VAL A 375 -5.06 8.26 -13.12
C VAL A 375 -6.42 8.89 -12.90
N VAL A 376 -6.44 10.03 -12.20
CA VAL A 376 -7.61 10.92 -12.09
C VAL A 376 -7.98 11.47 -13.48
N LYS A 377 -9.28 11.53 -13.77
CA LYS A 377 -9.84 12.09 -15.02
C LYS A 377 -10.79 13.27 -14.82
N ARG A 378 -11.20 13.56 -13.59
CA ARG A 378 -12.00 14.74 -13.24
C ARG A 378 -11.09 15.86 -12.78
N GLY A 379 -11.29 17.07 -13.30
CA GLY A 379 -10.45 18.24 -12.99
C GLY A 379 -9.10 18.29 -13.71
N THR A 380 -8.81 17.34 -14.61
CA THR A 380 -7.65 17.33 -15.49
C THR A 380 -8.02 16.70 -16.84
N LEU A 381 -7.43 17.18 -17.94
CA LEU A 381 -7.57 16.59 -19.28
C LEU A 381 -6.43 15.62 -19.62
N PHE A 382 -5.47 15.41 -18.71
CA PHE A 382 -4.32 14.52 -18.93
C PHE A 382 -4.71 13.16 -19.54
N PRO A 383 -5.63 12.36 -18.97
CA PRO A 383 -5.89 11.02 -19.51
C PRO A 383 -6.44 11.06 -20.93
N MET A 384 -7.26 12.05 -21.27
CA MET A 384 -7.80 12.24 -22.62
C MET A 384 -6.68 12.61 -23.60
N ARG A 385 -5.80 13.54 -23.21
CA ARG A 385 -4.65 13.98 -24.02
C ARG A 385 -3.63 12.86 -24.22
N ALA A 386 -3.27 12.13 -23.16
CA ALA A 386 -2.34 11.01 -23.21
C ALA A 386 -2.87 9.87 -24.11
N ASN A 387 -4.15 9.51 -24.00
CA ASN A 387 -4.77 8.53 -24.89
C ASN A 387 -4.73 9.00 -26.36
N LYS A 388 -4.98 10.28 -26.64
CA LYS A 388 -4.86 10.81 -28.00
C LYS A 388 -3.42 10.75 -28.54
N LEU A 389 -2.41 11.02 -27.70
CA LEU A 389 -1.01 10.84 -28.08
C LEU A 389 -0.70 9.39 -28.47
N TYR A 390 -1.22 8.41 -27.72
CA TYR A 390 -1.02 6.99 -28.05
C TYR A 390 -1.77 6.56 -29.31
N GLU A 391 -2.99 7.07 -29.53
CA GLU A 391 -3.76 6.86 -30.76
C GLU A 391 -2.97 7.36 -31.98
N ILE A 392 -2.48 8.60 -31.92
CA ILE A 392 -1.67 9.22 -32.98
C ILE A 392 -0.37 8.44 -33.17
N TYR A 393 0.33 8.11 -32.08
CA TYR A 393 1.56 7.33 -32.13
C TYR A 393 1.34 6.00 -32.83
N SER A 394 0.26 5.29 -32.51
CA SER A 394 -0.04 3.98 -33.11
C SER A 394 -0.39 4.10 -34.59
N ARG A 395 -1.07 5.18 -34.98
CA ARG A 395 -1.64 5.36 -36.33
C ARG A 395 -0.67 5.88 -37.39
N TYR A 396 0.26 6.76 -37.04
CA TYR A 396 1.13 7.45 -38.01
C TYR A 396 2.60 7.07 -37.82
N ASP A 397 3.40 7.03 -38.89
CA ASP A 397 4.80 6.57 -38.83
C ASP A 397 5.80 7.63 -38.36
N SER A 398 5.40 8.90 -38.38
CA SER A 398 6.25 10.05 -38.06
C SER A 398 5.40 11.25 -37.64
N ILE A 399 6.02 12.29 -37.07
CA ILE A 399 5.30 13.52 -36.72
C ILE A 399 4.87 14.30 -37.98
N GLU A 400 5.60 14.13 -39.07
CA GLU A 400 5.35 14.75 -40.37
C GLU A 400 4.17 14.10 -41.10
N ALA A 401 3.82 12.86 -40.77
CA ALA A 401 2.66 12.15 -41.32
C ALA A 401 1.33 12.44 -40.58
N ILE A 402 1.37 13.17 -39.46
CA ILE A 402 0.16 13.56 -38.73
C ILE A 402 -0.59 14.63 -39.54
N PRO A 403 -1.92 14.50 -39.77
CA PRO A 403 -2.72 15.52 -40.42
C PRO A 403 -2.52 16.89 -39.76
N VAL A 404 -2.36 17.93 -40.58
CA VAL A 404 -2.00 19.28 -40.13
C VAL A 404 -2.96 19.80 -39.06
N ASP A 405 -4.27 19.53 -39.19
CA ASP A 405 -5.27 19.97 -38.22
C ASP A 405 -5.17 19.22 -36.87
N GLU A 406 -4.78 17.94 -36.87
CA GLU A 406 -4.51 17.18 -35.65
C GLU A 406 -3.20 17.63 -35.00
N ARG A 407 -2.15 17.85 -35.80
CA ARG A 407 -0.85 18.37 -35.33
C ARG A 407 -1.02 19.75 -34.68
N ASP A 408 -1.72 20.68 -35.33
CA ASP A 408 -2.00 22.01 -34.81
C ASP A 408 -2.74 21.98 -33.46
N LYS A 409 -3.68 21.05 -33.29
CA LYS A 409 -4.39 20.86 -32.02
C LYS A 409 -3.44 20.36 -30.93
N LEU A 410 -2.57 19.39 -31.23
CA LEU A 410 -1.56 18.94 -30.28
C LEU A 410 -0.62 20.07 -29.85
N GLU A 411 -0.08 20.80 -30.80
CA GLU A 411 0.87 21.90 -30.53
C GLU A 411 0.23 23.00 -29.69
N LYS A 412 -1.04 23.37 -29.96
CA LYS A 412 -1.74 24.43 -29.19
C LYS A 412 -2.27 23.95 -27.84
N GLN A 413 -2.87 22.75 -27.78
CA GLN A 413 -3.65 22.31 -26.63
C GLN A 413 -2.88 21.41 -25.67
N VAL A 414 -1.81 20.75 -26.11
CA VAL A 414 -1.05 19.77 -25.31
C VAL A 414 0.35 20.29 -25.05
N PHE A 415 1.14 20.48 -26.11
CA PHE A 415 2.55 20.86 -25.98
C PHE A 415 2.72 22.34 -25.62
N ARG A 416 1.85 23.20 -26.16
CA ARG A 416 1.95 24.67 -26.14
C ARG A 416 3.24 25.18 -26.80
N ALA A 417 3.71 24.43 -27.78
CA ALA A 417 4.90 24.67 -28.59
C ALA A 417 4.82 23.79 -29.84
N SER A 418 5.62 24.09 -30.85
CA SER A 418 5.72 23.23 -32.03
C SER A 418 6.37 21.88 -31.68
N LEU A 419 6.02 20.80 -32.39
CA LEU A 419 6.65 19.49 -32.15
C LEU A 419 8.17 19.51 -32.42
N ASP A 420 8.61 20.36 -33.35
CA ASP A 420 10.03 20.55 -33.67
C ASP A 420 10.79 21.25 -32.54
N GLU A 421 10.16 22.21 -31.86
CA GLU A 421 10.72 22.84 -30.65
C GLU A 421 10.80 21.86 -29.48
N ILE A 422 9.76 21.05 -29.27
CA ILE A 422 9.79 19.98 -28.26
C ILE A 422 10.91 18.97 -28.57
N TRP A 423 11.10 18.63 -29.84
CA TRP A 423 12.21 17.77 -30.26
C TRP A 423 13.57 18.38 -29.94
N ALA A 424 13.79 19.65 -30.27
CA ALA A 424 15.04 20.34 -29.96
C ALA A 424 15.36 20.32 -28.45
N GLY A 425 14.37 20.60 -27.60
CA GLY A 425 14.52 20.49 -26.14
C GLY A 425 14.78 19.06 -25.66
N THR A 426 14.16 18.07 -26.30
CA THR A 426 14.36 16.65 -25.99
C THR A 426 15.77 16.18 -26.33
N VAL A 427 16.32 16.62 -27.47
CA VAL A 427 17.71 16.36 -27.87
C VAL A 427 18.69 16.94 -26.85
N ALA A 428 18.51 18.21 -26.47
CA ALA A 428 19.35 18.85 -25.46
C ALA A 428 19.30 18.09 -24.12
N HIS A 429 18.10 17.71 -23.65
CA HIS A 429 17.93 16.99 -22.40
C HIS A 429 18.63 15.62 -22.38
N PHE A 430 18.44 14.81 -23.43
CA PHE A 430 19.02 13.47 -23.47
C PHE A 430 20.52 13.49 -23.77
N ASN A 431 21.05 14.49 -24.49
CA ASN A 431 22.50 14.61 -24.69
C ASN A 431 23.26 14.85 -23.37
N GLU A 432 22.64 15.48 -22.37
CA GLU A 432 23.25 15.64 -21.05
C GLU A 432 23.12 14.39 -20.17
N ARG A 433 22.07 13.59 -20.37
CA ARG A 433 21.67 12.51 -19.44
C ARG A 433 21.91 11.09 -19.97
N ASP A 434 21.46 10.81 -21.19
CA ASP A 434 21.61 9.52 -21.88
C ASP A 434 21.58 9.72 -23.41
N PRO A 435 22.72 10.08 -24.03
CA PRO A 435 22.81 10.35 -25.46
C PRO A 435 22.33 9.19 -26.34
N LYS A 436 22.39 7.95 -25.83
CA LYS A 436 21.95 6.75 -26.54
C LYS A 436 20.47 6.76 -26.91
N GLN A 437 19.63 7.54 -26.21
CA GLN A 437 18.22 7.70 -26.61
C GLN A 437 18.10 8.44 -27.95
N ILE A 438 18.94 9.46 -28.16
CA ILE A 438 18.95 10.25 -29.39
C ILE A 438 19.58 9.43 -30.52
N GLU A 439 20.73 8.79 -30.28
CA GLU A 439 21.37 7.90 -31.26
C GLU A 439 20.41 6.82 -31.78
N ARG A 440 19.60 6.24 -30.90
CA ARG A 440 18.61 5.22 -31.30
C ARG A 440 17.41 5.78 -32.06
N ALA A 441 17.14 7.08 -31.94
CA ALA A 441 16.06 7.76 -32.66
C ALA A 441 16.52 8.27 -34.04
N GLU A 442 17.83 8.38 -34.29
CA GLU A 442 18.37 8.68 -35.61
C GLU A 442 17.92 7.64 -36.64
N GLY A 443 17.38 8.11 -37.77
CA GLY A 443 16.83 7.24 -38.81
C GLY A 443 15.54 6.51 -38.42
N ASN A 444 14.96 6.78 -37.24
CA ASN A 444 13.72 6.15 -36.77
C ASN A 444 12.66 7.22 -36.41
N PRO A 445 11.85 7.68 -37.39
CA PRO A 445 10.83 8.71 -37.18
C PRO A 445 9.79 8.35 -36.13
N LYS A 446 9.46 7.06 -36.00
CA LYS A 446 8.52 6.55 -34.99
C LYS A 446 9.06 6.75 -33.58
N ARG A 447 10.34 6.47 -33.38
CA ARG A 447 11.01 6.67 -32.08
C ARG A 447 11.20 8.15 -31.75
N LYS A 448 11.53 9.00 -32.73
CA LYS A 448 11.50 10.46 -32.58
C LYS A 448 10.14 10.93 -32.05
N MET A 449 9.05 10.49 -32.69
CA MET A 449 7.68 10.80 -32.24
C MET A 449 7.41 10.33 -30.81
N ALA A 450 7.81 9.10 -30.46
CA ALA A 450 7.65 8.59 -29.10
C ALA A 450 8.37 9.47 -28.05
N LEU A 451 9.61 9.87 -28.31
CA LEU A 451 10.37 10.73 -27.39
C LEU A 451 9.70 12.11 -27.21
N ILE A 452 9.19 12.71 -28.29
CA ILE A 452 8.42 13.96 -28.24
C ILE A 452 7.16 13.78 -27.39
N PHE A 453 6.41 12.69 -27.56
CA PHE A 453 5.18 12.48 -26.78
C PHE A 453 5.47 12.17 -25.32
N ARG A 454 6.56 11.43 -25.05
CA ARG A 454 7.04 11.13 -23.70
C ARG A 454 7.50 12.37 -22.94
N TRP A 455 7.87 13.46 -23.62
CA TRP A 455 8.08 14.77 -22.97
C TRP A 455 6.82 15.21 -22.19
N TYR A 456 5.65 15.13 -22.82
CA TYR A 456 4.38 15.51 -22.17
C TYR A 456 4.02 14.54 -21.04
N LEU A 457 4.14 13.24 -21.30
CA LEU A 457 3.83 12.21 -20.32
C LEU A 457 4.75 12.30 -19.10
N GLY A 458 6.04 12.58 -19.29
CA GLY A 458 6.99 12.74 -18.18
C GLY A 458 6.79 14.03 -17.39
N LEU A 459 6.59 15.17 -18.07
CA LEU A 459 6.42 16.46 -17.39
C LEU A 459 5.06 16.62 -16.72
N SER A 460 4.01 15.98 -17.22
CA SER A 460 2.66 16.06 -16.63
C SER A 460 2.59 15.58 -15.18
N SER A 461 3.38 14.57 -14.82
CA SER A 461 3.54 14.15 -13.41
C SER A 461 4.28 15.21 -12.59
N ARG A 462 5.38 15.77 -13.12
CA ARG A 462 6.14 16.83 -12.45
C ARG A 462 5.29 18.07 -12.22
N TRP A 463 4.50 18.51 -13.20
CA TRP A 463 3.61 19.66 -13.11
C TRP A 463 2.61 19.51 -11.97
N SER A 464 2.03 18.31 -11.78
CA SER A 464 1.15 18.03 -10.65
C SER A 464 1.88 18.10 -9.32
N ASN A 465 3.07 17.53 -9.22
CA ASN A 465 3.83 17.49 -7.97
C ASN A 465 4.28 18.90 -7.53
N THR A 466 4.80 19.71 -8.45
CA THR A 466 5.30 21.06 -8.16
C THR A 466 4.21 22.13 -8.18
N GLY A 467 3.04 21.84 -8.78
CA GLY A 467 1.95 22.80 -8.91
C GLY A 467 2.24 23.86 -9.97
N GLU A 468 2.70 23.44 -11.16
CA GLU A 468 3.05 24.33 -12.27
C GLU A 468 1.85 25.20 -12.71
N PRO A 469 1.88 26.53 -12.48
CA PRO A 469 0.76 27.40 -12.78
C PRO A 469 0.37 27.37 -14.26
N GLY A 470 -0.93 27.25 -14.53
CA GLY A 470 -1.46 27.21 -15.89
C GLY A 470 -1.36 25.84 -16.57
N ARG A 471 -0.79 24.81 -15.93
CA ARG A 471 -0.74 23.42 -16.42
C ARG A 471 -1.73 22.49 -15.68
N GLU A 472 -2.67 23.02 -14.92
CA GLU A 472 -3.59 22.25 -14.06
C GLU A 472 -4.38 21.21 -14.86
N MET A 473 -4.86 21.57 -16.06
CA MET A 473 -5.57 20.65 -16.96
C MET A 473 -4.67 19.59 -17.62
N ASP A 474 -3.36 19.66 -17.40
CA ASP A 474 -2.35 18.72 -17.88
C ASP A 474 -1.76 17.87 -16.74
N TYR A 475 -2.23 18.02 -15.50
CA TYR A 475 -1.70 17.27 -14.37
C TYR A 475 -1.99 15.79 -14.51
N GLN A 476 -0.94 14.98 -14.49
CA GLN A 476 -1.02 13.53 -14.36
C GLN A 476 -0.99 13.17 -12.88
N ILE A 477 -2.12 12.68 -12.38
CA ILE A 477 -2.31 12.36 -10.96
C ILE A 477 -2.66 10.89 -10.82
N TRP A 478 -1.78 10.11 -10.21
CA TRP A 478 -1.92 8.66 -10.07
C TRP A 478 -2.85 8.32 -8.90
N ALA A 479 -4.08 7.91 -9.19
CA ALA A 479 -5.05 7.50 -8.17
C ALA A 479 -5.89 6.34 -8.68
N GLY A 480 -6.23 5.41 -7.79
CA GLY A 480 -7.19 4.35 -8.04
C GLY A 480 -8.52 4.57 -7.31
N PRO A 481 -9.49 3.67 -7.49
CA PRO A 481 -10.83 3.79 -6.91
C PRO A 481 -10.84 3.80 -5.37
N ALA A 482 -9.76 3.33 -4.73
CA ALA A 482 -9.56 3.42 -3.29
C ALA A 482 -9.74 4.86 -2.75
N LEU A 483 -9.30 5.87 -3.49
CA LEU A 483 -9.47 7.27 -3.10
C LEU A 483 -10.94 7.70 -3.11
N GLY A 484 -11.68 7.31 -4.15
CA GLY A 484 -13.12 7.58 -4.22
C GLY A 484 -13.90 6.91 -3.11
N ALA A 485 -13.56 5.65 -2.80
CA ALA A 485 -14.15 4.93 -1.67
C ALA A 485 -13.83 5.62 -0.33
N PHE A 486 -12.58 6.07 -0.14
CA PHE A 486 -12.18 6.87 1.02
C PHE A 486 -12.99 8.16 1.13
N ASN A 487 -13.10 8.95 0.06
CA ASN A 487 -13.84 10.21 0.06
C ASN A 487 -15.32 9.98 0.40
N GLN A 488 -15.94 8.93 -0.14
CA GLN A 488 -17.31 8.58 0.20
C GLN A 488 -17.47 8.11 1.65
N TRP A 489 -16.48 7.39 2.19
CA TRP A 489 -16.47 6.98 3.60
C TRP A 489 -16.31 8.18 4.55
N ALA A 490 -15.44 9.13 4.19
CA ALA A 490 -15.11 10.33 4.94
C ALA A 490 -16.16 11.45 4.83
N LYS A 491 -17.07 11.37 3.85
CA LYS A 491 -18.09 12.40 3.57
C LYS A 491 -18.86 12.83 4.81
N GLY A 492 -18.95 14.14 5.03
CA GLY A 492 -19.63 14.78 6.15
C GLY A 492 -18.81 14.83 7.44
N SER A 493 -17.55 14.38 7.42
CA SER A 493 -16.63 14.49 8.57
C SER A 493 -15.61 15.61 8.37
N TYR A 494 -14.74 15.81 9.35
CA TYR A 494 -13.62 16.76 9.25
C TYR A 494 -12.62 16.40 8.14
N LEU A 495 -12.61 15.15 7.65
CA LEU A 495 -11.75 14.68 6.56
C LEU A 495 -12.24 15.12 5.16
N ASP A 496 -13.41 15.76 5.05
CA ASP A 496 -13.82 16.45 3.82
C ASP A 496 -12.89 17.61 3.47
N ASP A 497 -12.33 18.27 4.49
CA ASP A 497 -11.30 19.29 4.30
C ASP A 497 -9.95 18.62 4.05
N TYR A 498 -9.40 18.81 2.85
CA TYR A 498 -8.11 18.27 2.44
C TYR A 498 -6.96 18.72 3.37
N SER A 499 -7.09 19.87 4.02
CA SER A 499 -6.09 20.40 4.96
C SER A 499 -6.04 19.64 6.29
N LYS A 500 -7.05 18.80 6.57
CA LYS A 500 -7.15 17.97 7.77
C LYS A 500 -6.75 16.52 7.55
N ARG A 501 -6.35 16.15 6.33
CA ARG A 501 -5.94 14.79 5.98
C ARG A 501 -4.49 14.57 6.36
N HIS A 502 -4.29 13.89 7.48
CA HIS A 502 -2.98 13.48 7.97
C HIS A 502 -2.77 11.98 7.76
N ALA A 503 -1.66 11.58 7.18
CA ALA A 503 -1.44 10.17 6.84
C ALA A 503 -1.48 9.24 8.06
N VAL A 504 -0.96 9.70 9.21
CA VAL A 504 -1.04 8.94 10.47
C VAL A 504 -2.49 8.75 10.92
N ASP A 505 -3.30 9.80 10.80
CA ASP A 505 -4.71 9.80 11.17
C ASP A 505 -5.50 8.80 10.32
N LEU A 506 -5.22 8.81 9.01
CA LEU A 506 -5.88 7.91 8.06
C LEU A 506 -5.51 6.45 8.36
N ALA A 507 -4.23 6.16 8.59
CA ALA A 507 -3.77 4.82 8.95
C ALA A 507 -4.44 4.33 10.24
N LYS A 508 -4.53 5.18 11.27
CA LYS A 508 -5.22 4.86 12.53
C LYS A 508 -6.70 4.59 12.30
N HIS A 509 -7.40 5.41 11.53
CA HIS A 509 -8.81 5.19 11.20
C HIS A 509 -9.05 3.87 10.48
N LEU A 510 -8.19 3.49 9.52
CA LEU A 510 -8.32 2.22 8.82
C LEU A 510 -8.11 1.03 9.77
N MET A 511 -7.03 1.05 10.55
CA MET A 511 -6.71 -0.06 11.47
C MET A 511 -7.74 -0.18 12.60
N TYR A 512 -8.08 0.94 13.24
CA TYR A 512 -9.05 1.00 14.32
C TYR A 512 -10.46 0.63 13.82
N GLY A 513 -10.86 1.20 12.68
CA GLY A 513 -12.15 0.89 12.07
C GLY A 513 -12.25 -0.57 11.63
N ALA A 514 -11.17 -1.17 11.12
CA ALA A 514 -11.15 -2.59 10.78
C ALA A 514 -11.33 -3.47 12.03
N ALA A 515 -10.67 -3.14 13.15
CA ALA A 515 -10.84 -3.86 14.42
C ALA A 515 -12.28 -3.70 14.96
N TYR A 516 -12.85 -2.50 14.85
CA TYR A 516 -14.25 -2.23 15.19
C TYR A 516 -15.19 -3.11 14.36
N LEU A 517 -15.01 -3.15 13.04
CA LEU A 517 -15.83 -3.95 12.15
C LEU A 517 -15.65 -5.46 12.40
N ALA A 518 -14.45 -5.91 12.79
CA ALA A 518 -14.22 -7.30 13.17
C ALA A 518 -15.06 -7.68 14.40
N ARG A 519 -15.07 -6.81 15.41
CA ARG A 519 -15.90 -6.96 16.62
C ARG A 519 -17.40 -6.98 16.29
N VAL A 520 -17.88 -6.05 15.48
CA VAL A 520 -19.27 -6.01 15.02
C VAL A 520 -19.64 -7.27 14.24
N ASN A 521 -18.76 -7.74 13.34
CA ASN A 521 -19.01 -8.96 12.58
C ASN A 521 -19.04 -10.20 13.48
N ALA A 522 -18.17 -10.28 14.49
CA ALA A 522 -18.17 -11.38 15.46
C ALA A 522 -19.49 -11.43 16.25
N ILE A 523 -20.02 -10.28 16.66
CA ILE A 523 -21.34 -10.16 17.29
C ILE A 523 -22.45 -10.62 16.34
N ASN A 524 -22.48 -10.10 15.12
CA ASN A 524 -23.50 -10.43 14.13
C ASN A 524 -23.50 -11.91 13.74
N ALA A 525 -22.32 -12.54 13.67
CA ALA A 525 -22.17 -13.96 13.38
C ALA A 525 -22.78 -14.87 14.47
N GLN A 526 -22.99 -14.35 15.68
CA GLN A 526 -23.66 -15.04 16.78
C GLN A 526 -25.19 -14.82 16.77
N GLY A 527 -25.73 -14.12 15.77
CA GLY A 527 -27.17 -13.89 15.61
C GLY A 527 -27.72 -12.68 16.36
N VAL A 528 -26.88 -11.91 17.07
CA VAL A 528 -27.29 -10.67 17.73
C VAL A 528 -27.24 -9.51 16.73
N LYS A 529 -28.36 -8.79 16.59
CA LYS A 529 -28.49 -7.65 15.67
C LYS A 529 -28.27 -6.34 16.41
N LEU A 530 -27.13 -5.70 16.18
CA LEU A 530 -26.88 -4.35 16.68
C LEU A 530 -27.74 -3.31 15.93
N PRO A 531 -28.07 -2.17 16.59
CA PRO A 531 -28.63 -1.00 15.92
C PRO A 531 -27.83 -0.59 14.68
N ALA A 532 -28.53 -0.13 13.63
CA ALA A 532 -27.94 0.12 12.32
C ALA A 532 -26.81 1.15 12.36
N GLU A 533 -26.93 2.18 13.19
CA GLU A 533 -25.92 3.22 13.40
C GLU A 533 -24.60 2.70 14.01
N LEU A 534 -24.62 1.52 14.64
CA LEU A 534 -23.44 0.87 15.20
C LEU A 534 -22.76 -0.09 14.21
N LEU A 535 -23.38 -0.41 13.08
CA LEU A 535 -22.85 -1.43 12.17
C LEU A 535 -21.60 -0.98 11.40
N ARG A 536 -21.32 0.33 11.34
CA ARG A 536 -20.23 0.91 10.56
C ARG A 536 -19.38 1.86 11.37
N TYR A 537 -18.08 1.85 11.08
CA TYR A 537 -17.15 2.84 11.62
C TYR A 537 -17.12 4.10 10.76
N LYS A 538 -17.24 5.26 11.40
CA LYS A 538 -17.13 6.58 10.76
C LYS A 538 -16.12 7.47 11.48
N PRO A 539 -15.37 8.32 10.76
CA PRO A 539 -14.46 9.27 11.37
C PRO A 539 -15.27 10.39 12.04
N GLN A 540 -15.09 10.56 13.34
CA GLN A 540 -15.79 11.57 14.15
C GLN A 540 -14.86 12.65 14.70
N ALA A 541 -13.61 12.28 14.98
CA ALA A 541 -12.58 13.18 15.49
C ALA A 541 -11.18 12.69 15.07
N PRO A 542 -10.18 13.59 14.98
CA PRO A 542 -8.79 13.23 14.74
C PRO A 542 -8.23 12.22 15.75
N MET A 543 -7.42 11.29 15.27
CA MET A 543 -6.72 10.26 16.06
C MET A 543 -5.23 10.58 16.25
N ILE A 544 -4.76 11.78 15.95
CA ILE A 544 -3.34 12.19 16.00
C ILE A 544 -3.01 13.15 17.14
#